data_AF-B0X5S4-F1
#
_entry.id   AF-B0X5S4-F1
#
_cell.length_a   1.000
_cell.length_b   1.000
_cell.length_c   1.000
_cell.angle_alpha   90.00
_cell.angle_beta   90.00
_cell.angle_gamma   90.00
#
_symmetry.space_group_name_H-M   'P 1'
#
loop_
_entity.id
_entity.type
_entity.pdbx_description
1 polymer ?
#
loop_
_entity_poly.entity_id
_entity_poly.type
_entity_poly.pdbx_seq_one_letter_code
_entity_poly.pdbx_strand_id
1 'polypeptide(L)' 'MELLRTVSDTFWSTQVWLPPNVTWEDIRPGVRPDVEYADYRHLVWPLPLAAIIFVIRIFVER' A
#
# COMPACT_ATOMS: atom_id res chain seq x y z
N MET A 1 -14.63 21.97 -3.43
CA MET A 1 -13.65 21.32 -4.33
C MET A 1 -12.22 21.59 -3.87
N GLU A 2 -11.81 22.84 -3.66
CA GLU A 2 -10.46 23.18 -3.16
C GLU A 2 -10.11 22.51 -1.82
N LEU A 3 -11.03 22.51 -0.85
CA LEU A 3 -10.79 21.84 0.44
C LEU A 3 -10.51 20.33 0.29
N LEU A 4 -11.21 19.65 -0.62
CA LEU A 4 -10.98 18.22 -0.88
C LEU A 4 -9.63 17.98 -1.54
N ARG A 5 -9.19 18.89 -2.43
CA ARG A 5 -7.86 18.84 -3.04
C ARG A 5 -6.78 19.05 -2.00
N THR A 6 -6.89 20.08 -1.18
CA THR A 6 -5.92 20.34 -0.10
C THR A 6 -5.81 19.17 0.88
N VAL A 7 -6.94 18.55 1.26
CA VAL A 7 -6.93 17.35 2.12
C VAL A 7 -6.24 16.19 1.40
N SER A 8 -6.55 15.96 0.13
CA SER A 8 -5.92 14.91 -0.68
C SER A 8 -4.41 15.16 -0.81
N ASP A 9 -3.98 16.36 -1.18
CA ASP A 9 -2.57 16.71 -1.38
C ASP A 9 -1.78 16.60 -0.08
N THR A 10 -2.38 17.01 1.04
CA THR A 10 -1.77 16.85 2.36
C THR A 10 -1.67 15.37 2.73
N PHE A 11 -2.75 14.61 2.55
CA PHE A 11 -2.77 13.18 2.86
C PHE A 11 -1.76 12.41 2.02
N TRP A 12 -1.56 12.74 0.74
CA TRP A 12 -0.58 12.10 -0.12
C TRP A 12 0.83 12.72 -0.05
N SER A 13 1.04 13.69 0.83
CA SER A 13 2.37 14.25 1.09
C SER A 13 3.25 13.25 1.85
N THR A 14 4.53 13.17 1.50
CA THR A 14 5.51 12.32 2.21
C THR A 14 5.63 12.69 3.69
N GLN A 15 5.38 13.93 4.05
CA GLN A 15 5.50 14.42 5.43
C GLN A 15 4.46 13.82 6.40
N VAL A 16 3.34 13.32 5.88
CA VAL A 16 2.32 12.64 6.72
C VAL A 16 2.74 11.21 7.06
N TRP A 17 3.44 10.54 6.14
CA TRP A 17 3.75 9.12 6.25
C TRP A 17 5.16 8.83 6.74
N LEU A 18 6.12 9.71 6.43
CA LEU A 18 7.53 9.49 6.70
C LEU A 18 8.03 10.42 7.79
N PRO A 19 8.96 9.95 8.64
CA PRO A 19 9.71 10.82 9.53
C PRO A 19 10.50 11.89 8.75
N PRO A 20 10.88 13.01 9.40
CA PRO A 20 11.77 13.99 8.79
C PRO A 20 13.07 13.35 8.31
N ASN A 21 13.60 13.83 7.18
CA ASN A 21 14.85 13.35 6.55
C ASN A 21 14.83 11.87 6.12
N VAL A 22 13.65 11.25 5.99
CA VAL A 22 13.49 9.90 5.45
C VAL A 22 12.72 9.97 4.12
N THR A 23 13.17 9.22 3.13
CA THR A 23 12.50 9.06 1.84
C THR A 23 11.99 7.62 1.67
N TRP A 24 11.10 7.42 0.69
CA TRP A 24 10.63 6.08 0.35
C TRP A 24 11.75 5.14 -0.13
N GLU A 25 12.81 5.68 -0.75
CA GLU A 25 13.99 4.91 -1.16
C GLU A 25 14.76 4.37 0.05
N ASP A 26 14.79 5.10 1.17
CA ASP A 26 15.52 4.69 2.38
C ASP A 26 14.87 3.49 3.09
N ILE A 27 13.58 3.25 2.86
CA ILE A 27 12.79 2.18 3.47
C ILE A 27 12.33 1.13 2.46
N ARG A 28 12.82 1.19 1.22
CA ARG A 28 12.47 0.18 0.23
C ARG A 28 13.00 -1.20 0.67
N PRO A 29 12.31 -2.29 0.31
CA PRO A 29 12.75 -3.64 0.68
C PRO A 29 14.18 -3.93 0.23
N GLY A 30 15.00 -4.45 1.15
CA GLY A 30 16.37 -4.87 0.87
C GLY A 30 17.44 -3.77 0.89
N VAL A 31 17.12 -2.53 1.26
CA VAL A 31 18.15 -1.47 1.41
C VAL A 31 18.94 -1.59 2.71
N ARG A 32 18.29 -2.05 3.79
CA ARG A 32 18.93 -2.24 5.09
C ARG A 32 18.96 -3.72 5.44
N PRO A 33 20.13 -4.32 5.68
CA PRO A 33 20.23 -5.75 6.01
C PRO A 33 19.75 -6.06 7.43
N ASP A 34 19.65 -5.04 8.28
CA ASP A 34 19.23 -5.11 9.68
C ASP A 34 17.71 -4.94 9.88
N VAL A 35 16.96 -4.51 8.86
CA VAL A 35 15.52 -4.22 8.97
C VAL A 35 14.76 -4.75 7.76
N GLU A 36 13.78 -5.63 8.00
CA GLU A 36 12.82 -6.05 6.99
C GLU A 36 11.61 -5.11 6.94
N TYR A 37 11.60 -4.22 5.94
CA TYR A 37 10.45 -3.36 5.66
C TYR A 37 9.36 -4.10 4.87
N ALA A 38 8.11 -3.63 5.00
CA ALA A 38 6.99 -4.17 4.24
C ALA A 38 7.21 -3.97 2.73
N ASP A 39 7.08 -5.07 1.96
CA ASP A 39 7.18 -5.01 0.52
C ASP A 39 5.85 -4.55 -0.11
N TYR A 40 5.84 -3.30 -0.59
CA TYR A 40 4.68 -2.71 -1.26
C TYR A 40 4.25 -3.50 -2.51
N ARG A 41 5.14 -4.30 -3.11
CA ARG A 41 4.80 -5.17 -4.25
C ARG A 41 3.82 -6.27 -3.85
N HIS A 42 3.76 -6.64 -2.56
CA HIS A 42 2.80 -7.63 -2.08
C HIS A 42 1.35 -7.14 -2.06
N LEU A 43 1.11 -5.83 -2.25
CA LEU A 43 -0.24 -5.28 -2.43
C LEU A 43 -0.95 -5.80 -3.68
N VAL A 44 -0.24 -6.48 -4.59
CA VAL A 44 -0.85 -7.17 -5.73
C VAL A 44 -1.56 -8.46 -5.34
N TRP A 45 -1.17 -9.13 -4.25
CA TRP A 45 -1.72 -10.44 -3.83
C TRP A 45 -3.21 -10.45 -3.44
N PRO A 46 -3.76 -9.40 -2.82
CA PRO A 46 -5.20 -9.30 -2.58
C PRO A 46 -6.05 -9.35 -3.84
N LEU A 47 -5.54 -8.93 -5.01
CA LEU A 47 -6.30 -8.94 -6.27
C LEU A 47 -6.62 -10.37 -6.77
N PRO A 48 -5.64 -11.27 -6.97
CA PRO A 48 -5.94 -12.66 -7.32
C PRO A 48 -6.66 -13.38 -6.18
N LEU A 49 -6.38 -13.05 -4.92
CA LEU A 49 -7.11 -13.64 -3.78
C LEU A 49 -8.60 -13.27 -3.82
N ALA A 50 -8.93 -12.01 -4.11
CA ALA A 50 -10.32 -11.59 -4.29
C ALA A 50 -10.98 -12.35 -5.44
N ALA A 51 -10.29 -12.52 -6.57
CA ALA A 51 -10.79 -13.32 -7.69
C ALA A 51 -11.07 -14.79 -7.28
N ILE A 52 -10.17 -15.41 -6.52
CA ILE A 52 -10.36 -16.77 -5.98
C ILE A 52 -11.60 -16.82 -5.07
N ILE A 53 -11.76 -15.86 -4.16
CA ILE A 53 -12.94 -15.79 -3.28
C ILE A 53 -14.22 -15.65 -4.10
N PHE A 54 -14.22 -14.81 -5.14
CA PHE A 54 -15.37 -14.69 -6.06
C PHE A 54 -15.69 -16.00 -6.76
N VAL A 55 -14.68 -16.74 -7.22
CA VAL A 55 -14.87 -18.05 -7.85
C VAL A 55 -15.48 -19.04 -6.85
N ILE A 56 -14.92 -19.15 -5.64
CA ILE A 56 -15.46 -20.00 -4.58
C ILE A 56 -16.92 -19.64 -4.30
N ARG A 57 -17.22 -18.35 -4.17
CA ARG A 57 -18.56 -17.83 -3.96
C ARG A 57 -19.54 -18.30 -5.04
N ILE A 58 -19.16 -18.24 -6.31
CA ILE A 58 -19.99 -18.70 -7.44
C ILE A 58 -20.30 -20.21 -7.36
N PHE A 59 -19.39 -21.01 -6.83
CA PHE A 59 -19.62 -22.46 -6.70
C PHE A 59 -20.38 -22.85 -5.43
N VAL A 60 -20.21 -22.11 -4.33
CA VAL A 60 -20.84 -22.41 -3.04
C VAL A 60 -22.23 -21.78 -2.89
N GLU A 61 -22.43 -20.56 -3.40
CA GLU A 61 -23.72 -19.87 -3.35
C GLU A 61 -24.66 -20.27 -4.52
N ARG A 62 -24.30 -21.28 -5.30
CA ARG A 62 -25.20 -21.93 -6.26
C ARG A 62 -26.03 -23.02 -5.60
#